data_AF-A0A2N9HLH5-F1
#
_entry.id   AF-A0A2N9HLH5-F1
#
_cell.length_a   1.000
_cell.length_b   1.000
_cell.length_c   1.000
_cell.angle_alpha   90.00
_cell.angle_beta   90.00
_cell.angle_gamma   90.00
#
_symmetry.space_group_name_H-M   'P 1'
#
loop_
_entity.id
_entity.type
_entity.pdbx_description
1 polymer ?
#
loop_
_entity_poly.entity_id
_entity_poly.type
_entity_poly.pdbx_seq_one_letter_code
_entity_poly.pdbx_strand_id
1 'polypeptide(L)'
;MVAKIAEARNLLTRRLGRPPTYNEIAEMLNVQISTVRLVSERSRHPVSLDQAVSDRGRMTLQEIISGPDETMPEKMVKKQLMKQEAKKLLKTLNKREEYILRLHFGLNGEPPRSCEEIGKLLKLSRERVRQINIIALSNLRQRSIEDNLVEFYVV
;
A
#
# COMPACT_ATOMS: atom_id res chain seq x y z
N MET A 1 2.15 -29.62 4.33
CA MET A 1 0.88 -29.39 3.61
C MET A 1 1.07 -29.32 2.09
N VAL A 2 2.06 -28.56 1.58
CA VAL A 2 2.37 -28.48 0.14
C VAL A 2 2.59 -29.87 -0.50
N ALA A 3 3.49 -30.68 0.07
CA ALA A 3 3.77 -32.03 -0.44
C ALA A 3 2.52 -32.94 -0.46
N LYS A 4 1.72 -32.93 0.62
CA LYS A 4 0.47 -33.71 0.71
C LYS A 4 -0.56 -33.31 -0.35
N ILE A 5 -0.68 -32.01 -0.64
CA ILE A 5 -1.56 -31.49 -1.71
C ILE A 5 -1.04 -31.91 -3.09
N ALA A 6 0.29 -31.88 -3.30
CA ALA A 6 0.89 -32.33 -4.56
C ALA A 6 0.70 -33.84 -4.80
N GLU A 7 0.88 -34.66 -3.76
CA GLU A 7 0.63 -36.10 -3.80
C GLU A 7 -0.84 -36.43 -4.09
N ALA A 8 -1.77 -35.80 -3.35
CA ALA A 8 -3.21 -35.96 -3.59
C ALA A 8 -3.61 -35.54 -5.01
N ARG A 9 -3.05 -34.43 -5.51
CA ARG A 9 -3.27 -33.98 -6.89
C ARG A 9 -2.81 -35.03 -7.90
N ASN A 10 -1.63 -35.60 -7.73
CA ASN A 10 -1.08 -36.62 -8.65
C ASN A 10 -1.90 -37.91 -8.63
N LEU A 11 -2.33 -38.36 -7.44
CA LEU A 11 -3.17 -39.54 -7.27
C LEU A 11 -4.54 -39.36 -7.95
N LEU A 12 -5.21 -38.23 -7.70
CA LEU A 12 -6.50 -37.93 -8.32
C LEU A 12 -6.37 -37.71 -9.83
N THR A 13 -5.27 -37.12 -10.31
CA THR A 13 -5.04 -36.96 -11.75
C THR A 13 -4.96 -38.32 -12.45
N ARG A 14 -4.24 -39.28 -11.86
CA ARG A 14 -4.16 -40.66 -12.39
C ARG A 14 -5.51 -41.36 -12.37
N ARG A 15 -6.31 -41.16 -11.31
CA ARG A 15 -7.61 -41.80 -11.14
C ARG A 15 -8.71 -41.22 -12.02
N LEU A 16 -8.73 -39.89 -12.20
CA LEU A 16 -9.78 -39.17 -12.92
C LEU A 16 -9.45 -38.98 -14.40
N GLY A 17 -8.20 -39.19 -14.82
CA GLY A 17 -7.73 -38.89 -16.18
C GLY A 17 -7.74 -37.40 -16.54
N ARG A 18 -8.01 -36.52 -15.56
CA ARG A 18 -8.07 -35.06 -15.68
C ARG A 18 -7.46 -34.40 -14.44
N PRO A 19 -7.04 -33.12 -14.51
CA PRO A 19 -6.64 -32.39 -13.32
C PRO A 19 -7.80 -32.30 -12.31
N PRO A 20 -7.56 -32.62 -11.02
CA PRO A 20 -8.58 -32.53 -9.99
C PRO A 20 -8.86 -31.08 -9.60
N THR A 21 -10.09 -30.83 -9.14
CA THR A 21 -10.52 -29.54 -8.58
C THR A 21 -10.04 -29.38 -7.13
N TYR A 22 -10.01 -28.14 -6.64
CA TYR A 22 -9.63 -27.88 -5.25
C TYR A 22 -10.58 -28.53 -4.22
N ASN A 23 -11.85 -28.73 -4.57
CA ASN A 23 -12.83 -29.45 -3.74
C ASN A 23 -12.44 -30.94 -3.61
N GLU A 24 -12.16 -31.62 -4.72
CA GLU A 24 -11.81 -33.04 -4.74
C GLU A 24 -10.52 -33.31 -3.94
N ILE A 25 -9.54 -32.39 -4.00
CA ILE A 25 -8.32 -32.47 -3.19
C ILE A 25 -8.62 -32.24 -1.70
N ALA A 26 -9.49 -31.29 -1.39
CA ALA A 26 -9.87 -30.95 -0.02
C ALA A 26 -10.62 -32.11 0.66
N GLU A 27 -11.55 -32.75 -0.06
CA GLU A 27 -12.28 -33.95 0.39
C GLU A 27 -11.33 -35.12 0.63
N MET A 28 -10.40 -35.39 -0.30
CA MET A 28 -9.44 -36.49 -0.15
C MET A 28 -8.51 -36.31 1.06
N LEU A 29 -8.11 -35.07 1.36
CA LEU A 29 -7.21 -34.74 2.47
C LEU A 29 -7.94 -34.42 3.78
N ASN A 30 -9.28 -34.41 3.77
CA ASN A 30 -10.14 -34.01 4.88
C ASN A 30 -9.76 -32.63 5.48
N VAL A 31 -9.60 -31.64 4.60
CA VAL A 31 -9.25 -30.25 4.94
C VAL A 31 -10.22 -29.28 4.30
N GLN A 32 -10.27 -28.04 4.78
CA GLN A 32 -11.07 -27.01 4.12
C GLN A 32 -10.49 -26.63 2.76
N ILE A 33 -11.39 -26.35 1.80
CA ILE A 33 -11.03 -25.89 0.46
C ILE A 33 -10.19 -24.59 0.48
N SER A 34 -10.45 -23.71 1.46
CA SER A 34 -9.71 -22.47 1.70
C SER A 34 -8.21 -22.75 1.94
N THR A 35 -7.90 -23.77 2.74
CA THR A 35 -6.53 -24.23 3.00
C THR A 35 -5.87 -24.74 1.73
N VAL A 36 -6.58 -25.51 0.90
CA VAL A 36 -6.03 -26.01 -0.37
C VAL A 36 -5.76 -24.88 -1.35
N ARG A 37 -6.67 -23.90 -1.47
CA ARG A 37 -6.47 -22.70 -2.30
C ARG A 37 -5.26 -21.89 -1.83
N LEU A 38 -5.22 -21.56 -0.54
CA LEU A 38 -4.13 -20.76 0.04
C LEU A 38 -2.77 -21.43 -0.16
N VAL A 39 -2.68 -22.73 0.09
CA VAL A 39 -1.43 -23.47 -0.09
C VAL A 39 -1.05 -23.60 -1.56
N SER A 40 -2.04 -23.79 -2.46
CA SER A 40 -1.80 -23.86 -3.91
C SER A 40 -1.34 -22.52 -4.48
N GLU A 41 -1.90 -21.40 -4.01
CA GLU A 41 -1.48 -20.05 -4.40
C GLU A 41 -0.07 -19.74 -3.92
N ARG A 42 0.25 -20.05 -2.66
CA ARG A 42 1.56 -19.78 -2.06
C ARG A 42 2.68 -20.69 -2.57
N SER A 43 2.34 -21.85 -3.14
CA SER A 43 3.31 -22.81 -3.69
C SER A 43 3.56 -22.63 -5.19
N ARG A 44 2.94 -21.62 -5.83
CA ARG A 44 3.29 -21.25 -7.20
C ARG A 44 4.74 -20.79 -7.25
N HIS A 45 5.52 -21.38 -8.16
CA HIS A 45 6.88 -20.93 -8.40
C HIS A 45 6.83 -19.57 -9.10
N PRO A 46 7.76 -18.65 -8.78
CA PRO A 46 7.85 -17.38 -9.49
C PRO A 46 8.11 -17.66 -10.98
N VAL A 47 7.41 -16.92 -11.84
CA VAL A 47 7.62 -16.96 -13.29
C VAL A 47 8.67 -15.91 -13.65
N SER A 48 9.60 -16.25 -14.54
CA SER A 48 10.60 -15.28 -14.99
C SER A 48 9.94 -14.21 -15.85
N LEU A 49 10.25 -12.94 -15.56
CA LEU A 49 9.81 -11.81 -16.39
C LEU A 49 10.49 -11.81 -17.78
N ASP A 50 11.66 -12.47 -17.90
CA ASP A 50 12.39 -12.62 -19.16
C ASP A 50 11.85 -13.75 -20.05
N GLN A 51 10.88 -14.53 -19.57
CA GLN A 51 10.30 -15.62 -20.35
C GLN A 51 9.51 -15.05 -21.54
N ALA A 52 9.79 -15.57 -22.74
CA ALA A 52 9.05 -15.20 -23.95
C ALA A 52 7.58 -15.65 -23.85
N VAL A 53 6.66 -14.78 -24.25
CA VAL A 53 5.20 -15.01 -24.09
C VAL A 53 4.55 -15.51 -25.39
N SER A 54 5.22 -15.40 -26.54
CA SER A 54 4.72 -15.82 -27.86
C SER A 54 5.69 -16.73 -28.59
N ASP A 55 5.15 -17.71 -29.32
CA ASP A 55 5.89 -18.71 -30.11
C ASP A 55 6.59 -18.10 -31.36
N ARG A 56 6.23 -16.87 -31.76
CA ARG A 56 6.77 -16.20 -32.95
C ARG A 56 7.42 -14.84 -32.71
N GLY A 57 7.55 -14.38 -31.46
CA GLY A 57 7.95 -13.00 -31.20
C GLY A 57 8.76 -12.84 -29.93
N ARG A 58 9.84 -12.05 -30.03
CA ARG A 58 10.85 -11.69 -29.02
C ARG A 58 10.31 -10.95 -27.79
N MET A 59 9.00 -11.00 -27.52
CA MET A 59 8.39 -10.25 -26.44
C MET A 59 8.44 -11.04 -25.14
N THR A 60 9.04 -10.43 -24.13
CA THR A 60 9.13 -11.00 -22.79
C THR A 60 7.91 -10.63 -21.96
N LEU A 61 7.70 -11.36 -20.87
CA LEU A 61 6.63 -11.06 -19.93
C LEU A 61 6.79 -9.66 -19.30
N GLN A 62 8.03 -9.20 -19.14
CA GLN A 62 8.35 -7.84 -18.66
C GLN A 62 7.81 -6.74 -19.58
N GLU A 63 7.80 -6.95 -20.89
CA GLU A 63 7.34 -5.95 -21.86
C GLU A 63 5.82 -5.79 -21.89
N ILE A 64 5.08 -6.77 -21.36
CA ILE A 64 3.61 -6.81 -21.36
C ILE A 64 3.04 -6.35 -20.02
N ILE A 65 3.73 -6.67 -18.93
CA ILE A 65 3.26 -6.34 -17.58
C ILE A 65 3.56 -4.86 -17.31
N SER A 66 2.51 -4.06 -17.12
CA SER A 66 2.64 -2.69 -16.63
C SER A 66 3.36 -2.69 -15.29
N GLY A 67 4.39 -1.85 -15.18
CA GLY A 67 5.05 -1.57 -13.91
C GLY A 67 4.06 -1.01 -12.87
N PRO A 68 4.44 -1.03 -11.58
CA PRO A 68 3.61 -0.44 -10.55
C PRO A 68 3.36 1.03 -10.87
N ASP A 69 2.11 1.45 -10.68
CA ASP A 69 1.64 2.82 -10.88
C ASP A 69 2.57 3.90 -10.31
N GLU A 70 3.23 3.61 -9.20
CA GLU A 70 4.16 4.50 -8.51
C GLU A 70 5.37 4.92 -9.36
N THR A 71 5.67 4.18 -10.43
CA THR A 71 6.77 4.46 -11.38
C THR A 71 6.36 5.34 -12.56
N MET A 72 5.06 5.66 -12.70
CA MET A 72 4.60 6.54 -13.77
C MET A 72 5.13 7.97 -13.55
N PRO A 73 5.79 8.59 -14.54
CA PRO A 73 6.34 9.94 -14.41
C PRO A 73 5.33 10.97 -13.93
N GLU A 74 4.09 10.90 -14.45
CA GLU A 74 2.99 11.77 -14.05
C GLU A 74 2.66 11.66 -12.56
N LYS A 75 2.58 10.43 -12.02
CA LYS A 75 2.31 10.17 -10.60
C LYS A 75 3.49 10.63 -9.74
N MET A 76 4.72 10.46 -10.20
CA MET A 76 5.92 10.97 -9.52
C MET A 76 5.91 12.50 -9.42
N VAL A 77 5.64 13.19 -10.52
CA VAL A 77 5.55 14.65 -10.57
C VAL A 77 4.41 15.15 -9.69
N LYS A 78 3.21 14.54 -9.78
CA LYS A 78 2.07 14.90 -8.93
C LYS A 78 2.42 14.77 -7.44
N LYS A 79 3.06 13.67 -7.03
CA LYS A 79 3.51 13.47 -5.64
C LYS A 79 4.53 14.52 -5.19
N GLN A 80 5.46 14.89 -6.06
CA GLN A 80 6.45 15.93 -5.77
C GLN A 80 5.80 17.31 -5.61
N LEU A 81 4.88 17.67 -6.50
CA LEU A 81 4.12 18.93 -6.43
C LEU A 81 3.29 18.99 -5.15
N MET A 82 2.55 17.92 -4.83
CA MET A 82 1.80 17.82 -3.57
C MET A 82 2.68 18.04 -2.34
N LYS A 83 3.89 17.46 -2.32
CA LYS A 83 4.84 17.64 -1.22
C LYS A 83 5.36 19.09 -1.12
N GLN A 84 5.60 19.75 -2.24
CA GLN A 84 6.02 21.16 -2.27
C GLN A 84 4.91 22.06 -1.74
N GLU A 85 3.67 21.80 -2.15
CA GLU A 85 2.52 22.60 -1.78
C GLU A 85 2.15 22.44 -0.31
N ALA A 86 2.17 21.21 0.21
CA ALA A 86 2.03 20.94 1.64
C ALA A 86 3.11 21.69 2.46
N LYS A 87 4.35 21.77 1.96
CA LYS A 87 5.41 22.56 2.61
C LYS A 87 5.12 24.06 2.59
N LYS A 88 4.55 24.61 1.52
CA LYS A 88 4.16 26.03 1.46
C LYS A 88 3.05 26.33 2.45
N LEU A 89 1.99 25.52 2.45
CA LEU A 89 0.88 25.64 3.39
C LEU A 89 1.34 25.59 4.85
N LEU A 90 2.20 24.63 5.21
CA LEU A 90 2.73 24.53 6.57
C LEU A 90 3.49 25.77 7.03
N LYS A 91 4.18 26.47 6.12
CA LYS A 91 4.90 27.72 6.44
C LYS A 91 3.96 28.90 6.71
N THR A 92 2.68 28.79 6.38
CA THR A 92 1.68 29.83 6.68
C THR A 92 1.18 29.80 8.13
N LEU A 93 1.40 28.67 8.81
CA LEU A 93 1.09 28.49 10.23
C LEU A 93 2.15 29.16 11.10
N ASN A 94 1.82 29.37 12.38
CA ASN A 94 2.85 29.78 13.31
C ASN A 94 3.85 28.62 13.56
N LYS A 95 5.07 28.97 13.98
CA LYS A 95 6.17 27.99 14.18
C LYS A 95 5.78 26.83 15.11
N ARG A 96 4.90 27.06 16.08
CA ARG A 96 4.49 26.06 17.07
C ARG A 96 3.50 25.06 16.48
N GLU A 97 2.51 25.54 15.75
CA GLU A 97 1.54 24.74 14.99
C GLU A 97 2.24 23.91 13.92
N GLU A 98 3.11 24.54 13.12
CA GLU A 98 3.90 23.85 12.10
C GLU A 98 4.72 22.72 12.71
N TYR A 99 5.43 22.99 13.82
CA TYR A 99 6.27 21.99 14.48
C TYR A 99 5.46 20.81 15.03
N ILE A 100 4.32 21.08 15.66
CA ILE A 100 3.43 20.04 16.18
C ILE A 100 2.87 19.17 15.04
N LEU A 101 2.43 19.77 13.93
CA LEU A 101 1.94 19.01 12.78
C LEU A 101 3.03 18.18 12.12
N ARG A 102 4.25 18.73 11.99
CA ARG A 102 5.39 18.00 11.42
C ARG A 102 5.71 16.75 12.22
N LEU A 103 5.71 16.83 13.55
CA LEU A 103 5.91 15.67 14.43
C LEU A 103 4.74 14.70 14.38
N HIS A 104 3.51 15.22 14.35
CA HIS A 104 2.31 14.38 14.39
C HIS A 104 2.16 13.51 13.14
N PHE A 105 2.49 14.07 11.97
CA PHE A 105 2.37 13.39 10.68
C PHE A 105 3.70 12.85 10.12
N GLY A 106 4.82 13.02 10.84
CA GLY A 106 6.13 12.54 10.38
C GLY A 106 6.68 13.30 9.16
N LEU A 107 6.29 14.56 8.97
CA LEU A 107 6.66 15.37 7.80
C LEU A 107 8.12 15.88 7.84
N ASN A 108 8.82 15.61 8.94
CA ASN A 108 10.25 15.84 9.15
C ASN A 108 11.12 14.62 8.80
N GLY A 109 10.52 13.50 8.37
CA GLY A 109 11.25 12.26 8.08
C GLY A 109 11.41 11.33 9.29
N GLU A 110 10.83 11.69 10.44
CA GLU A 110 10.66 10.80 11.57
C GLU A 110 9.30 10.07 11.49
N PRO A 111 9.14 8.92 12.17
CA PRO A 111 7.82 8.32 12.32
C PRO A 111 6.84 9.27 13.01
N PRO A 112 5.54 9.21 12.65
CA PRO A 112 4.50 10.03 13.26
C PRO A 112 4.42 9.79 14.77
N ARG A 113 4.30 10.87 15.54
CA ARG A 113 4.22 10.84 17.01
C ARG A 113 2.80 11.09 17.50
N SER A 114 2.41 10.42 18.57
CA SER A 114 1.13 10.63 19.25
C SER A 114 1.09 11.99 19.97
N CYS A 115 -0.12 12.51 20.25
CA CYS A 115 -0.28 13.73 21.04
C CYS A 115 0.35 13.62 22.45
N GLU A 116 0.41 12.41 23.00
CA GLU A 116 1.03 12.17 24.31
C GLU A 116 2.57 12.30 24.23
N GLU A 117 3.20 11.68 23.24
CA GLU A 117 4.65 11.79 23.01
C GLU A 117 5.06 13.22 22.69
N ILE A 118 4.30 13.91 21.85
CA ILE A 118 4.53 15.33 21.54
C ILE A 118 4.32 16.19 22.79
N GLY A 119 3.32 15.87 23.62
CA GLY A 119 3.06 16.55 24.89
C GLY A 119 4.24 16.44 25.85
N LYS A 120 4.78 15.22 26.02
CA LYS A 120 5.99 14.96 26.81
C LYS A 120 7.19 15.77 26.29
N LEU A 121 7.40 15.78 24.97
CA LEU A 121 8.50 16.51 24.33
C LEU A 121 8.40 18.03 24.52
N LEU A 122 7.20 18.60 24.41
CA LEU A 122 6.94 20.04 24.45
C LEU A 122 6.55 20.56 25.84
N LYS A 123 6.57 19.70 26.87
CA LYS A 123 6.07 20.00 28.22
C LYS A 123 4.64 20.56 28.21
N LEU A 124 3.78 19.95 27.40
CA LEU A 124 2.37 20.25 27.26
C LEU A 124 1.51 19.05 27.66
N SER A 125 0.28 19.31 28.09
CA SER A 125 -0.70 18.23 28.23
C SER A 125 -1.07 17.66 26.86
N ARG A 126 -1.42 16.37 26.83
CA ARG A 126 -1.94 15.69 25.64
C ARG A 126 -3.09 16.48 25.01
N GLU A 127 -4.00 16.97 25.83
CA GLU A 127 -5.17 17.73 25.37
C GLU A 127 -4.78 19.08 24.77
N ARG A 128 -3.76 19.75 25.32
CA ARG A 128 -3.27 21.00 24.75
C ARG A 128 -2.68 20.79 23.35
N VAL A 129 -1.92 19.71 23.15
CA VAL A 129 -1.41 19.35 21.81
C VAL A 129 -2.55 19.03 20.85
N ARG A 130 -3.57 18.29 21.30
CA ARG A 130 -4.77 17.98 20.49
C ARG A 130 -5.49 19.26 20.03
N GLN A 131 -5.68 20.22 20.93
CA GLN A 131 -6.29 21.52 20.60
C GLN A 131 -5.49 22.27 19.54
N ILE A 132 -4.16 22.36 19.71
CA ILE A 132 -3.30 23.04 18.73
C ILE A 132 -3.38 22.36 17.37
N ASN A 133 -3.38 21.03 17.32
CA ASN A 133 -3.55 20.27 16.08
C ASN A 133 -4.87 20.61 15.37
N ILE A 134 -5.99 20.66 16.10
CA ILE A 134 -7.30 20.98 15.53
C ILE A 134 -7.33 22.40 14.97
N ILE A 135 -6.81 23.37 15.73
CA ILE A 135 -6.74 24.76 15.29
C ILE A 135 -5.85 24.90 14.05
N ALA A 136 -4.68 24.26 14.06
CA ALA A 136 -3.76 24.28 12.92
C ALA A 136 -4.39 23.67 11.66
N LEU A 137 -5.08 22.53 11.78
CA LEU A 137 -5.80 21.91 10.66
C LEU A 137 -6.95 22.77 10.16
N SER A 138 -7.68 23.43 11.06
CA SER A 138 -8.75 24.37 10.69
C SER A 138 -8.18 25.56 9.89
N ASN A 139 -7.07 26.13 10.35
CA ASN A 139 -6.37 27.22 9.67
C ASN A 139 -5.86 26.80 8.29
N LEU A 140 -5.28 25.59 8.19
CA LEU A 140 -4.84 25.04 6.90
C LEU A 140 -6.01 24.82 5.94
N ARG A 141 -7.15 24.34 6.43
CA ARG A 141 -8.34 24.11 5.60
C ARG A 141 -8.85 25.41 4.98
N GLN A 142 -8.96 26.47 5.78
CA GLN A 142 -9.38 27.79 5.29
C GLN A 142 -8.45 28.31 4.18
N ARG A 143 -7.14 28.28 4.43
CA ARG A 143 -6.12 28.72 3.46
C ARG A 143 -6.06 27.85 2.20
N SER A 144 -6.26 26.54 2.35
CA SER A 144 -6.27 25.61 1.21
C SER A 144 -7.43 25.83 0.23
N ILE A 145 -8.55 26.36 0.73
CA ILE A 145 -9.71 26.74 -0.07
C ILE A 145 -9.40 28.04 -0.82
N GLU A 146 -8.71 28.98 -0.18
CA GLU A 146 -8.25 30.24 -0.81
C GLU A 146 -7.20 30.00 -1.92
N ASP A 147 -6.28 29.05 -1.70
CA ASP A 147 -5.21 28.69 -2.65
C ASP A 147 -5.65 27.66 -3.72
N ASN A 148 -6.94 27.33 -3.82
CA ASN A 148 -7.53 26.43 -4.83
C ASN A 148 -6.93 25.01 -4.88
N LEU A 149 -6.45 24.50 -3.74
CA LEU A 149 -5.76 23.20 -3.68
C LEU A 149 -6.67 21.97 -3.86
N VAL A 150 -7.98 22.19 -3.85
CA VAL A 150 -8.98 21.16 -4.10
C VAL A 150 -8.93 20.68 -5.56
N GLU A 151 -8.45 21.52 -6.49
CA GLU A 151 -8.39 21.20 -7.92
C GLU A 151 -7.37 20.07 -8.23
N PHE A 152 -6.35 19.88 -7.38
CA PHE A 152 -5.38 18.76 -7.52
C PHE A 152 -5.91 17.40 -7.01
N TYR A 153 -7.02 17.41 -6.27
CA TYR A 153 -7.62 16.23 -5.65
C TYR A 153 -8.77 15.62 -6.48
N VAL A 154 -9.28 16.32 -7.49
CA VAL A 154 -10.31 15.81 -8.39
C VAL A 154 -9.68 15.37 -9.71
N VAL A 155 -9.13 14.16 -9.72
CA VAL A 155 -9.00 13.31 -10.91
C VAL A 155 -9.32 11.89 -10.49
#